data_AF-A0A4U6M1J4-F1
#
_entry.id   AF-A0A4U6M1J4-F1
#
_cell.length_a   1.000
_cell.length_b   1.000
_cell.length_c   1.000
_cell.angle_alpha   90.00
_cell.angle_beta   90.00
_cell.angle_gamma   90.00
#
_symmetry.space_group_name_H-M   'P 1'
#
loop_
_entity.id
_entity.type
_entity.pdbx_description
1 polymer ?
#
loop_
_entity_poly.entity_id
_entity_poly.type
_entity_poly.pdbx_seq_one_letter_code
_entity_poly.pdbx_strand_id
1 'polypeptide(L)'
;VYPNPVPHAHVVTTTTHKTLAGPRGGLILAKGGDEELYKKLNSAVFPSAQGGPLMHVIAAKAVALKEAMEPEFKVYQQQVAKNAKAMVEVF
;
A
#
# COMPACT_ATOMS: atom_id res chain seq x y z
N VAL A 1 -7.38 -11.73 -2.39
CA VAL A 1 -7.72 -11.72 -3.83
C VAL A 1 -6.49 -12.03 -4.69
N TYR A 2 -5.29 -11.59 -4.30
CA TYR A 2 -4.04 -11.86 -5.01
C TYR A 2 -2.97 -12.48 -4.09
N PRO A 3 -1.96 -13.16 -4.64
CA PRO A 3 -0.78 -13.58 -3.88
C PRO A 3 -0.08 -12.39 -3.22
N ASN A 4 0.51 -12.61 -2.05
CA ASN A 4 1.23 -11.59 -1.30
C ASN A 4 2.70 -11.55 -1.78
N PRO A 5 3.23 -10.39 -2.24
CA PRO A 5 4.63 -10.28 -2.65
C PRO A 5 5.62 -10.18 -1.48
N VAL A 6 5.17 -9.83 -0.27
CA VAL A 6 6.02 -9.57 0.91
C VAL A 6 6.94 -10.75 1.30
N PRO A 7 6.50 -12.03 1.23
CA PRO A 7 7.39 -13.16 1.53
C PRO A 7 8.54 -13.34 0.52
N HIS A 8 8.40 -12.82 -0.70
CA HIS A 8 9.29 -13.09 -1.83
C HIS A 8 10.26 -11.95 -2.13
N ALA A 9 9.86 -10.70 -1.90
CA ALA A 9 10.66 -9.52 -2.21
C ALA A 9 11.40 -8.97 -0.98
N HIS A 10 12.59 -8.40 -1.20
CA HIS A 10 13.33 -7.68 -0.16
C HIS A 10 12.70 -6.33 0.20
N VAL A 11 12.15 -5.64 -0.81
CA VAL A 11 11.48 -4.34 -0.68
C VAL A 11 10.21 -4.36 -1.51
N VAL A 12 9.11 -3.87 -0.94
CA VAL A 12 7.82 -3.68 -1.62
C VAL A 12 7.39 -2.24 -1.46
N THR A 13 7.18 -1.55 -2.59
CA THR A 13 6.62 -0.18 -2.60
C THR A 13 5.18 -0.20 -3.07
N THR A 14 4.34 0.67 -2.51
CA THR A 14 2.94 0.79 -2.94
C THR A 14 2.43 2.21 -2.84
N THR A 15 1.40 2.54 -3.62
CA THR A 15 0.63 3.77 -3.50
C THR A 15 -0.63 3.55 -2.69
N THR A 16 -1.03 4.53 -1.88
CA THR A 16 -2.16 4.38 -0.95
C THR A 16 -3.54 4.72 -1.53
N HIS A 17 -3.62 5.29 -2.73
CA HIS A 17 -4.87 5.84 -3.31
C HIS A 17 -5.49 5.02 -4.44
N LYS A 18 -4.84 3.93 -4.88
CA LYS A 18 -5.38 3.08 -5.95
C LYS A 18 -6.37 2.07 -5.35
N THR A 19 -6.10 0.79 -5.50
CA THR A 19 -6.92 -0.30 -4.96
C THR A 19 -6.93 -0.35 -3.42
N LEU A 20 -6.15 0.48 -2.73
CA LEU A 20 -6.20 0.66 -1.28
C LEU A 20 -7.19 1.76 -0.84
N ALA A 21 -7.75 2.53 -1.79
CA ALA A 21 -8.79 3.54 -1.57
C ALA A 21 -8.48 4.65 -0.52
N GLY A 22 -7.22 4.85 -0.17
CA GLY A 22 -6.78 5.88 0.78
C GLY A 22 -6.33 7.20 0.12
N PRO A 23 -5.64 8.07 0.87
CA PRO A 23 -5.15 9.35 0.34
C PRO A 23 -3.98 9.16 -0.64
N ARG A 24 -3.65 10.20 -1.41
CA ARG A 24 -2.45 10.19 -2.27
C ARG A 24 -1.18 10.12 -1.42
N GLY A 25 -0.31 9.17 -1.75
CA GLY A 25 0.93 8.91 -1.03
C GLY A 25 1.49 7.53 -1.35
N GLY A 26 2.61 7.19 -0.71
CA GLY A 26 3.24 5.88 -0.83
C GLY A 26 3.68 5.29 0.52
N LEU A 27 4.04 4.01 0.47
CA LEU A 27 4.64 3.22 1.53
C LEU A 27 5.83 2.43 0.96
N ILE A 28 6.85 2.22 1.80
CA ILE A 28 8.01 1.37 1.51
C ILE A 28 8.09 0.33 2.63
N LEU A 29 8.00 -0.94 2.28
CA LEU A 29 8.07 -2.08 3.21
C LEU A 29 9.36 -2.85 2.97
N ALA A 30 10.06 -3.23 4.04
CA ALA A 30 11.23 -4.12 3.98
C ALA A 30 10.87 -5.51 4.51
N LYS A 31 11.46 -6.55 3.92
CA LYS A 31 11.24 -7.94 4.31
C LYS A 31 11.60 -8.15 5.79
N GLY A 32 10.69 -8.77 6.53
CA GLY A 32 10.93 -9.16 7.93
C GLY A 32 11.24 -8.02 8.90
N GLY A 33 11.04 -6.77 8.49
CA GLY A 33 11.42 -5.61 9.30
C GLY A 33 12.93 -5.43 9.46
N ASP A 34 13.72 -5.84 8.48
CA ASP A 34 15.19 -5.70 8.47
C ASP A 34 15.64 -4.26 8.74
N GLU A 35 16.33 -4.08 9.87
CA GLU A 35 16.82 -2.77 10.34
C GLU A 35 17.89 -2.16 9.42
N GLU A 36 18.72 -2.97 8.77
CA GLU A 36 19.74 -2.46 7.83
C GLU A 36 19.08 -1.88 6.58
N LEU A 37 18.05 -2.58 6.06
CA LEU A 37 17.24 -2.07 4.97
C LEU A 37 16.49 -0.81 5.41
N TYR A 38 15.85 -0.80 6.58
CA TYR A 38 15.15 0.40 7.05
C TYR A 38 16.08 1.60 7.24
N LYS A 39 17.30 1.41 7.74
CA LYS A 39 18.27 2.51 7.85
C LYS A 39 18.60 3.13 6.48
N LYS A 40 18.83 2.29 5.46
CA LYS A 40 19.11 2.74 4.09
C LYS A 40 17.89 3.43 3.46
N LEU A 41 16.69 2.85 3.65
CA LEU A 41 15.45 3.40 3.09
C LEU A 41 15.04 4.71 3.78
N ASN A 42 15.14 4.79 5.10
CA ASN A 42 14.81 6.00 5.86
C ASN A 42 15.72 7.15 5.48
N SER A 43 17.05 6.91 5.39
CA SER A 43 18.01 7.95 4.97
C SER A 43 17.80 8.41 3.52
N ALA A 44 17.39 7.52 2.62
CA ALA A 44 17.01 7.86 1.25
C ALA A 44 15.73 8.72 1.18
N VAL A 45 14.78 8.54 2.09
CA VAL A 45 13.59 9.41 2.17
C VAL A 45 13.96 10.76 2.79
N PHE A 46 14.54 10.75 3.99
CA PHE A 46 14.99 11.93 4.72
C PHE A 46 16.36 11.66 5.35
N PRO A 47 17.37 12.52 5.13
CA PRO A 47 17.29 13.86 4.57
C PRO A 47 17.46 13.93 3.03
N SER A 48 17.57 12.80 2.33
CA SER A 48 18.02 12.82 0.93
C SER A 48 16.98 13.34 -0.07
N ALA A 49 15.77 12.75 -0.13
CA ALA A 49 14.81 13.04 -1.20
C ALA A 49 13.69 14.00 -0.79
N GLN A 50 13.33 14.02 0.50
CA GLN A 50 12.19 14.78 1.03
C GLN A 50 12.59 15.60 2.25
N GLY A 51 11.84 16.67 2.51
CA GLY A 51 11.93 17.49 3.72
C GLY A 51 10.90 17.06 4.78
N GLY A 52 10.10 18.02 5.26
CA GLY A 52 9.10 17.77 6.28
C GLY A 52 7.99 16.81 5.83
N PRO A 53 7.54 15.87 6.70
CA PRO A 53 6.49 14.93 6.36
C PRO A 53 5.11 15.61 6.29
N LEU A 54 4.25 15.11 5.41
CA LEU A 54 2.85 15.56 5.32
C LEU A 54 1.98 14.84 6.35
N MET A 55 1.98 15.34 7.60
CA MET A 55 1.31 14.68 8.73
C MET A 55 -0.19 14.45 8.51
N HIS A 56 -0.89 15.36 7.85
CA HIS A 56 -2.31 15.20 7.48
C HIS A 56 -2.54 14.01 6.54
N VAL A 57 -1.61 13.75 5.61
CA VAL A 57 -1.65 12.58 4.74
C VAL A 57 -1.34 11.30 5.52
N ILE A 58 -0.39 11.35 6.46
CA ILE A 58 -0.07 10.20 7.32
C ILE A 58 -1.29 9.81 8.17
N ALA A 59 -1.99 10.78 8.75
CA ALA A 59 -3.23 10.52 9.49
C ALA A 59 -4.31 9.87 8.60
N ALA A 60 -4.53 10.40 7.40
CA ALA A 60 -5.48 9.82 6.45
C ALA A 60 -5.08 8.39 5.99
N LYS A 61 -3.78 8.09 5.88
CA LYS A 61 -3.30 6.72 5.60
C LYS A 61 -3.65 5.76 6.75
N ALA A 62 -3.54 6.21 8.00
CA ALA A 62 -3.90 5.38 9.15
C ALA A 62 -5.39 5.00 9.14
N VAL A 63 -6.27 5.96 8.81
CA VAL A 63 -7.71 5.71 8.63
C VAL A 63 -7.94 4.70 7.50
N ALA A 64 -7.35 4.91 6.33
CA ALA A 64 -7.51 4.00 5.18
C ALA A 64 -6.99 2.58 5.46
N LEU A 65 -5.88 2.44 6.19
CA LEU A 65 -5.37 1.13 6.60
C LEU A 65 -6.30 0.41 7.57
N LYS A 66 -6.93 1.14 8.50
CA LYS A 66 -7.96 0.58 9.38
C LYS A 66 -9.16 0.09 8.56
N GLU A 67 -9.69 0.92 7.68
CA GLU A 67 -10.81 0.55 6.79
C GLU A 67 -10.46 -0.67 5.92
N ALA A 68 -9.22 -0.75 5.43
CA ALA A 68 -8.75 -1.88 4.63
C ALA A 68 -8.66 -3.21 5.40
N MET A 69 -8.66 -3.18 6.74
CA MET A 69 -8.71 -4.36 7.60
C MET A 69 -10.13 -4.85 7.88
N GLU A 70 -11.16 -4.04 7.57
CA GLU A 70 -12.55 -4.41 7.81
C GLU A 70 -13.02 -5.51 6.83
N PRO A 71 -13.88 -6.45 7.26
CA PRO A 71 -14.39 -7.54 6.42
C PRO A 71 -15.04 -7.07 5.12
N GLU A 72 -15.74 -5.93 5.15
CA GLU A 72 -16.42 -5.31 4.03
C GLU A 72 -15.43 -4.91 2.93
N PHE A 73 -14.20 -4.52 3.30
CA PHE A 73 -13.17 -4.19 2.32
C PHE A 73 -12.73 -5.43 1.53
N LYS A 74 -12.67 -6.61 2.17
CA LYS A 74 -12.38 -7.86 1.45
C LYS A 74 -13.49 -8.20 0.44
N VAL A 75 -14.75 -8.00 0.82
CA VAL A 75 -15.91 -8.19 -0.06
C VAL A 75 -15.83 -7.22 -1.26
N TYR A 76 -15.55 -5.95 -0.99
CA TYR A 76 -15.32 -4.94 -2.02
C TYR A 76 -14.22 -5.38 -3.01
N GLN A 77 -13.06 -5.81 -2.53
CA GLN A 77 -11.95 -6.24 -3.39
C GLN A 77 -12.27 -7.49 -4.22
N GLN A 78 -13.08 -8.41 -3.68
CA GLN A 78 -13.57 -9.57 -4.45
C GLN A 78 -14.51 -9.12 -5.57
N GLN A 79 -15.38 -8.15 -5.31
CA GLN A 79 -16.30 -7.61 -6.30
C GLN A 79 -15.55 -6.87 -7.43
N VAL A 80 -14.48 -6.13 -7.12
CA VAL A 80 -13.62 -5.51 -8.14
C VAL A 80 -13.08 -6.55 -9.11
N ALA A 81 -12.55 -7.67 -8.62
CA ALA A 81 -12.04 -8.75 -9.47
C ALA A 81 -13.14 -9.43 -10.29
N LYS A 82 -14.34 -9.61 -9.72
CA LYS A 82 -15.50 -10.14 -10.44
C LYS A 82 -15.93 -9.23 -11.58
N ASN A 83 -16.00 -7.92 -11.34
CA ASN A 83 -16.38 -6.93 -12.35
C ASN A 83 -15.36 -6.90 -13.49
N ALA A 84 -14.06 -6.98 -13.18
CA ALA A 84 -13.01 -7.04 -14.19
C ALA A 84 -13.15 -8.27 -15.11
N LYS A 85 -13.51 -9.44 -14.56
CA LYS A 85 -13.76 -10.65 -15.36
C LYS A 85 -15.00 -10.53 -16.23
N ALA A 86 -16.10 -10.01 -15.68
CA ALA A 86 -17.32 -9.77 -16.44
C ALA A 86 -17.09 -8.79 -17.61
N MET A 87 -16.23 -7.79 -17.43
CA MET A 87 -15.85 -6.88 -18.50
C MET A 87 -15.15 -7.62 -19.66
N VAL A 88 -14.24 -8.55 -19.36
CA VAL A 88 -13.54 -9.38 -20.37
C VAL A 88 -14.49 -10.32 -21.13
N GLU A 89 -15.64 -10.68 -20.56
CA GLU A 89 -16.64 -11.50 -21.26
C GLU A 89 -17.45 -10.69 -22.29
N VAL A 90 -17.48 -9.37 -22.17
CA VAL A 90 -18.28 -8.47 -23.01
C VAL A 90 -17.45 -7.75 -24.08
N PHE A 91 -16.17 -7.50 -23.82
CA PHE A 91 -15.23 -6.78 -24.70
C PHE A 91 -14.12 -7.69 -25.21
#